data_AF-A0A0P0URJ6-F1
#
_entry.id   AF-A0A0P0URJ6-F1
#
_cell.length_a   1.000
_cell.length_b   1.000
_cell.length_c   1.000
_cell.angle_alpha   90.00
_cell.angle_beta   90.00
_cell.angle_gamma   90.00
#
_symmetry.space_group_name_H-M   'P 1'
#
loop_
_entity.id
_entity.type
_entity.pdbx_description
1 polymer ?
#
loop_
_entity_poly.entity_id
_entity_poly.type
_entity_poly.pdbx_seq_one_letter_code
_entity_poly.pdbx_strand_id
1 'polypeptide(L)'
;MKKILLTTLAVFSLSVQADLLAVDHTHNLNKSVNMGYDAVLKSTKAEVKKAKKVGMLWKTIGGKKGLLAKAKKLHKKGNDKKAIKLLETAKVHAILGQRQAIDQANAGPNF
;
A
#
# COMPACT_ATOMS: atom_id res chain seq x y z
N MET A 1 51.34 -23.33 -1.46
CA MET A 1 51.79 -21.95 -1.17
C MET A 1 50.89 -20.96 -1.90
N LYS A 2 50.76 -19.76 -1.33
CA LYS A 2 50.02 -18.55 -1.77
C LYS A 2 48.59 -18.42 -1.26
N LYS A 3 48.50 -17.62 -0.19
CA LYS A 3 47.35 -16.93 0.40
C LYS A 3 46.94 -15.77 -0.52
N ILE A 4 45.65 -15.41 -0.56
CA ILE A 4 45.05 -14.07 -0.80
C ILE A 4 43.58 -14.22 -0.35
N LEU A 5 43.16 -13.85 0.87
CA LEU A 5 42.80 -12.52 1.41
C LEU A 5 41.95 -11.65 0.47
N LEU A 6 40.62 -11.60 0.66
CA LEU A 6 39.68 -10.59 0.16
C LEU A 6 38.34 -10.87 0.88
N THR A 7 37.54 -9.97 1.45
CA THR A 7 37.54 -8.52 1.62
C THR A 7 36.45 -8.25 2.66
N THR A 8 36.70 -7.40 3.65
CA THR A 8 35.71 -7.03 4.68
C THR A 8 34.51 -6.34 4.05
N LEU A 9 33.33 -6.95 4.20
CA LEU A 9 32.04 -6.39 3.79
C LEU A 9 31.73 -5.18 4.68
N ALA A 10 31.94 -3.96 4.18
CA ALA A 10 31.46 -2.76 4.84
C ALA A 10 29.93 -2.69 4.68
N VAL A 11 29.20 -3.00 5.75
CA VAL A 11 27.75 -2.80 5.82
C VAL A 11 27.50 -1.31 5.99
N PHE A 12 27.09 -0.64 4.92
CA PHE A 12 26.67 0.74 4.96
C PHE A 12 25.23 0.81 5.48
N SER A 13 25.05 1.08 6.77
CA SER A 13 23.72 1.32 7.35
C SER A 13 23.31 2.78 7.10
N LEU A 14 22.64 3.03 5.99
CA LEU A 14 21.91 4.29 5.75
C LEU A 14 20.65 4.33 6.61
N SER A 15 20.76 4.80 7.86
CA SER A 15 19.60 5.26 8.61
C SER A 15 19.35 6.74 8.31
N VAL A 16 18.76 7.02 7.15
CA VAL A 16 18.11 8.33 6.94
C VAL A 16 16.73 8.24 7.58
N GLN A 17 16.59 8.83 8.76
CA GLN A 17 15.28 9.28 9.25
C GLN A 17 14.93 10.52 8.42
N ALA A 18 14.14 10.32 7.37
CA ALA A 18 13.50 11.44 6.70
C ALA A 18 12.44 11.97 7.66
N ASP A 19 12.74 13.07 8.34
CA ASP A 19 11.76 13.89 9.02
C ASP A 19 10.91 14.60 7.95
N LEU A 20 9.96 13.87 7.39
CA LEU A 20 8.95 14.38 6.45
C LEU A 20 7.81 15.03 7.24
N LEU A 21 8.14 16.04 8.04
CA LEU A 21 7.15 16.94 8.65
C LEU A 21 6.96 18.15 7.75
N ALA A 22 5.94 18.04 6.88
CA ALA A 22 4.98 19.10 6.54
C ALA A 22 4.36 18.81 5.17
N VAL A 23 3.63 17.71 5.07
CA VAL A 23 2.53 17.68 4.13
C VAL A 23 1.26 17.53 4.96
N ASP A 24 0.56 18.66 5.11
CA ASP A 24 -0.80 18.71 5.61
C ASP A 24 -1.69 17.89 4.68
N HIS A 25 -1.72 16.59 4.94
CA HIS A 25 -2.71 15.67 4.42
C HIS A 25 -3.67 15.43 5.56
N THR A 26 -4.78 16.17 5.52
CA THR A 26 -6.05 15.85 6.18
C THR A 26 -6.58 14.50 5.67
N HIS A 27 -5.83 13.45 5.95
CA HIS A 27 -6.28 12.08 5.89
C HIS A 27 -6.21 11.60 7.32
N ASN A 28 -7.32 11.79 8.02
CA ASN A 28 -7.57 11.16 9.31
C ASN A 28 -7.54 9.64 9.12
N LEU A 29 -6.33 9.08 9.11
CA LEU A 29 -6.04 7.65 8.93
C LEU A 29 -6.44 6.84 10.17
N ASN A 30 -6.79 7.50 11.28
CA ASN A 30 -7.01 6.86 12.58
C ASN A 30 -8.43 7.00 13.14
N LYS A 31 -9.35 7.68 12.46
CA LYS A 31 -10.77 7.61 12.85
C LYS A 31 -11.37 6.33 12.26
N SER A 32 -11.13 5.24 12.98
CA SER A 32 -11.96 4.03 12.93
C SER A 32 -13.38 4.40 13.38
N VAL A 33 -14.13 5.09 12.51
CA VAL A 33 -15.58 5.07 12.57
C VAL A 33 -15.94 3.60 12.34
N ASN A 34 -16.70 3.00 13.25
CA ASN A 34 -17.17 1.62 13.13
C ASN A 34 -18.13 1.51 11.93
N MET A 35 -17.55 1.50 10.74
CA MET A 35 -18.24 1.46 9.47
C MET A 35 -18.48 0.00 9.11
N GLY A 36 -19.74 -0.33 8.80
CA GLY A 36 -20.09 -1.65 8.29
C GLY A 36 -19.32 -2.01 7.02
N TYR A 37 -19.24 -3.31 6.72
CA TYR A 37 -18.49 -3.86 5.59
C TYR A 37 -18.74 -3.12 4.26
N ASP A 38 -20.00 -2.79 3.95
CA ASP A 38 -20.37 -2.12 2.69
C ASP A 38 -19.84 -0.69 2.58
N ALA A 39 -19.83 0.06 3.68
CA ALA A 39 -19.29 1.42 3.71
C ALA A 39 -17.77 1.39 3.47
N VAL A 40 -17.06 0.47 4.13
CA VAL A 40 -15.62 0.26 3.92
C VAL A 40 -15.36 -0.19 2.47
N LEU A 41 -16.15 -1.13 1.95
CA LEU A 41 -16.02 -1.62 0.58
C LEU A 41 -16.21 -0.50 -0.44
N LYS A 42 -17.21 0.37 -0.26
CA LYS A 42 -17.46 1.53 -1.12
C LYS A 42 -16.28 2.50 -1.10
N SER A 43 -15.75 2.81 0.09
CA SER A 43 -14.57 3.67 0.24
C SER A 43 -13.33 3.06 -0.42
N THR A 44 -13.05 1.77 -0.18
CA THR A 44 -11.92 1.06 -0.82
C THR A 44 -12.06 1.03 -2.34
N LYS A 45 -13.26 0.79 -2.89
CA LYS A 45 -13.50 0.81 -4.34
C LYS A 45 -13.21 2.17 -4.96
N ALA A 46 -13.51 3.27 -4.26
CA ALA A 46 -13.22 4.62 -4.74
C ALA A 46 -11.70 4.81 -4.92
N GLU A 47 -10.89 4.44 -3.92
CA GLU A 47 -9.44 4.54 -4.00
C GLU A 47 -8.83 3.60 -5.05
N VAL A 48 -9.36 2.37 -5.16
CA VAL A 48 -8.97 1.41 -6.21
C VAL A 48 -9.22 1.97 -7.61
N LYS A 49 -10.34 2.68 -7.81
CA LYS A 49 -10.64 3.33 -9.10
C LYS A 49 -9.61 4.42 -9.43
N LYS A 50 -9.22 5.23 -8.44
CA LYS A 50 -8.17 6.26 -8.61
C LYS A 50 -6.82 5.62 -8.95
N ALA A 51 -6.39 4.61 -8.21
CA ALA A 51 -5.15 3.88 -8.47
C ALA A 51 -5.13 3.23 -9.86
N LYS A 52 -6.27 2.66 -10.30
CA LYS A 52 -6.41 2.12 -11.65
C LYS A 52 -6.31 3.20 -12.73
N LYS A 53 -6.87 4.39 -12.49
CA LYS A 53 -6.83 5.51 -13.45
C LYS A 53 -5.40 5.96 -13.75
N VAL A 54 -4.51 5.88 -12.75
CA VAL A 54 -3.08 6.23 -12.90
C VAL A 54 -2.19 5.03 -13.24
N GLY A 55 -2.77 3.88 -13.61
CA GLY A 55 -2.01 2.69 -14.02
C GLY A 55 -1.34 1.91 -12.88
N MET A 56 -1.40 2.38 -11.64
CA MET A 56 -0.67 1.84 -10.49
C MET A 56 -1.53 0.95 -9.59
N LEU A 57 -2.46 0.19 -10.17
CA LEU A 57 -3.23 -0.78 -9.39
C LEU A 57 -2.43 -2.07 -9.18
N TRP A 58 -1.98 -2.29 -7.94
CA TRP A 58 -1.22 -3.49 -7.61
C TRP A 58 -2.06 -4.77 -7.73
N LYS A 59 -1.45 -5.84 -8.25
CA LYS A 59 -2.06 -7.17 -8.40
C LYS A 59 -2.53 -7.77 -7.06
N THR A 60 -1.94 -7.35 -5.94
CA THR A 60 -2.34 -7.77 -4.59
C THR A 60 -3.74 -7.27 -4.21
N ILE A 61 -4.16 -6.11 -4.72
CA ILE A 61 -5.48 -5.53 -4.43
C ILE A 61 -6.55 -6.22 -5.28
N GLY A 62 -6.30 -6.34 -6.59
CA GLY A 62 -7.24 -6.83 -7.59
C GLY A 62 -7.18 -8.32 -7.89
N GLY A 63 -8.05 -8.77 -8.81
CA GLY A 63 -8.06 -10.15 -9.31
C GLY A 63 -8.71 -11.19 -8.39
N LYS A 64 -8.75 -12.45 -8.87
CA LYS A 64 -9.48 -13.57 -8.22
C LYS A 64 -8.91 -13.97 -6.84
N LYS A 65 -7.64 -13.66 -6.59
CA LYS A 65 -6.92 -13.96 -5.32
C LYS A 65 -6.51 -12.70 -4.55
N GLY A 66 -6.90 -11.52 -5.02
CA GLY A 66 -6.58 -10.25 -4.37
C GLY A 66 -7.33 -10.02 -3.08
N LEU A 67 -6.94 -8.95 -2.37
CA LEU A 67 -7.53 -8.54 -1.10
C LEU A 67 -9.04 -8.36 -1.19
N LEU A 68 -9.56 -7.75 -2.28
CA LEU A 68 -11.00 -7.55 -2.46
C LEU A 68 -11.78 -8.89 -2.55
N ALA A 69 -11.21 -9.87 -3.27
CA ALA A 69 -11.84 -11.19 -3.39
C ALA A 69 -11.78 -11.96 -2.07
N LYS A 70 -10.67 -11.88 -1.33
CA LYS A 70 -10.53 -12.49 -0.01
C LYS A 70 -11.48 -11.86 1.02
N ALA A 71 -11.61 -10.53 1.02
CA ALA A 71 -12.55 -9.80 1.87
C ALA A 71 -14.00 -10.24 1.60
N LYS A 72 -14.41 -10.30 0.33
CA LYS A 72 -15.75 -10.80 -0.06
C LYS A 72 -16.00 -12.23 0.42
N LYS A 73 -15.00 -13.12 0.31
CA LYS A 73 -15.13 -14.51 0.80
C LYS A 73 -15.27 -14.58 2.32
N LEU A 74 -14.59 -13.71 3.07
CA LEU A 74 -14.69 -13.68 4.53
C LEU A 74 -16.02 -13.10 5.00
N HIS A 75 -16.51 -12.03 4.37
CA HIS A 75 -17.83 -11.45 4.65
C HIS A 75 -18.95 -12.47 4.41
N LYS A 76 -18.90 -13.21 3.29
CA LYS A 76 -19.83 -14.32 3.03
C LYS A 76 -19.80 -15.44 4.07
N LYS A 77 -18.73 -15.57 4.85
CA LYS A 77 -18.59 -16.52 5.95
C LYS A 77 -18.95 -15.90 7.32
N GLY A 78 -19.53 -14.70 7.34
CA GLY A 78 -19.84 -13.95 8.56
C GLY A 78 -18.62 -13.37 9.28
N ASN A 79 -17.44 -13.37 8.64
CA ASN A 79 -16.20 -12.90 9.27
C ASN A 79 -15.88 -11.44 8.88
N ASP A 80 -16.76 -10.54 9.31
CA ASP A 80 -16.74 -9.13 8.88
C ASP A 80 -15.53 -8.38 9.40
N LYS A 81 -15.10 -8.65 10.63
CA LYS A 81 -13.89 -8.05 11.21
C LYS A 81 -12.65 -8.32 10.34
N LYS A 82 -12.44 -9.57 9.92
CA LYS A 82 -11.31 -9.90 9.04
C LYS A 82 -11.53 -9.37 7.62
N ALA A 83 -12.77 -9.35 7.14
CA ALA A 83 -13.10 -8.80 5.83
C ALA A 83 -12.80 -7.29 5.75
N ILE A 84 -13.22 -6.51 6.75
CA ILE A 84 -12.94 -5.07 6.89
C ILE A 84 -11.44 -4.83 6.92
N LYS A 85 -10.67 -5.57 7.73
CA LYS A 85 -9.20 -5.43 7.78
C LYS A 85 -8.53 -5.62 6.42
N LEU A 86 -9.01 -6.58 5.61
CA LEU A 86 -8.52 -6.76 4.24
C LEU A 86 -8.91 -5.61 3.30
N LEU A 87 -10.10 -5.02 3.47
CA LEU A 87 -10.54 -3.86 2.69
C LEU A 87 -9.75 -2.60 3.04
N GLU A 88 -9.43 -2.39 4.32
CA GLU A 88 -8.58 -1.29 4.78
C GLU A 88 -7.16 -1.44 4.23
N THR A 89 -6.60 -2.65 4.29
CA THR A 89 -5.29 -2.94 3.68
C THR A 89 -5.31 -2.66 2.18
N ALA A 90 -6.36 -3.09 1.48
CA ALA A 90 -6.54 -2.81 0.06
C ALA A 90 -6.64 -1.30 -0.24
N LYS A 91 -7.30 -0.53 0.63
CA LYS A 91 -7.43 0.92 0.53
C LYS A 91 -6.06 1.59 0.66
N VAL A 92 -5.28 1.20 1.68
CA VAL A 92 -3.92 1.71 1.89
C VAL A 92 -3.04 1.44 0.66
N HIS A 93 -3.04 0.20 0.15
CA HIS A 93 -2.25 -0.12 -1.05
C HIS A 93 -2.71 0.68 -2.29
N ALA A 94 -4.00 0.96 -2.43
CA ALA A 94 -4.51 1.79 -3.52
C ALA A 94 -4.05 3.25 -3.40
N ILE A 95 -3.98 3.79 -2.19
CA ILE A 95 -3.43 5.14 -1.93
C ILE A 95 -1.93 5.17 -2.24
N LEU A 96 -1.18 4.15 -1.81
CA LEU A 96 0.24 4.03 -2.11
C LEU A 96 0.51 3.94 -3.62
N GLY A 97 -0.30 3.20 -4.37
CA GLY A 97 -0.20 3.15 -5.84
C GLY A 97 -0.43 4.53 -6.47
N GLN A 98 -1.39 5.31 -5.97
CA GLN A 98 -1.59 6.69 -6.41
C GLN A 98 -0.36 7.55 -6.14
N ARG A 99 0.23 7.44 -4.94
CA ARG A 99 1.42 8.19 -4.58
C ARG A 99 2.62 7.80 -5.44
N GLN A 100 2.82 6.51 -5.67
CA GLN A 100 3.87 5.99 -6.52
C GLN A 100 3.78 6.55 -7.95
N ALA A 101 2.57 6.74 -8.49
CA ALA A 101 2.39 7.38 -9.80
C ALA A 101 2.90 8.83 -9.81
N ILE A 102 2.64 9.59 -8.74
CA ILE A 102 3.13 10.97 -8.58
C ILE A 102 4.65 10.98 -8.48
N ASP A 103 5.20 10.11 -7.63
CA ASP A 103 6.65 10.04 -7.42
C ASP A 103 7.39 9.63 -8.70
N GLN A 104 6.82 8.72 -9.51
CA GLN A 104 7.35 8.34 -10.82
C GLN A 104 7.27 9.47 -11.86
N ALA A 105 6.22 10.28 -11.83
CA ALA A 105 6.11 11.44 -12.72
C ALA A 105 7.15 12.53 -12.40
N ASN A 106 7.57 12.61 -11.13
CA ASN A 106 8.57 13.57 -10.65
C ASN A 106 9.99 13.00 -10.59
N ALA A 107 10.17 11.72 -10.92
CA ALA A 107 11.50 11.13 -10.99
C ALA A 107 12.26 11.79 -12.14
N GLY A 108 13.38 12.46 -11.82
CA GLY A 108 14.29 13.03 -12.80
C GLY A 108 14.91 11.96 -13.72
N PRO A 109 15.75 12.35 -14.70
CA PRO A 109 16.32 11.40 -15.64
C PRO A 109 17.06 10.28 -14.91
N ASN A 110 16.73 9.03 -15.25
CA ASN A 110 17.54 7.88 -14.87
C ASN A 110 18.77 7.89 -15.79
N PHE A 111 19.90 8.39 -15.29
CA PHE A 111 21.20 8.31 -15.94
C PHE A 111 21.86 6.95 -15.68
#